data_AF-A0A1H2VJZ4-F1
#
_entry.id   AF-A0A1H2VJZ4-F1
#
_cell.length_a   1.000
_cell.length_b   1.000
_cell.length_c   1.000
_cell.angle_alpha   90.00
_cell.angle_beta   90.00
_cell.angle_gamma   90.00
#
_symmetry.space_group_name_H-M   'P 1'
#
loop_
_entity.id
_entity.type
_entity.pdbx_description
1 polymer ?
#
loop_
_entity_poly.entity_id
_entity_poly.type
_entity_poly.pdbx_seq_one_letter_code
_entity_poly.pdbx_strand_id
1 'polypeptide(L)'
;MYYNNNITLGMLLVLFSFTLTFNTIISDELNKKSEYVDIISDHRAYKDICFNKTERQYLKNSVIYGSYKIYFDDIWFKYPNNDDYIIRGFTCTFSLNKSYVILGPNGSGKSTLIKLMLGLYKPINRCVYLYE
;
A
#
# COMPACT_ATOMS: atom_id res chain seq x y z
N MET A 1 55.37 24.90 -34.80
CA MET A 1 54.88 25.89 -35.78
C MET A 1 53.82 26.73 -35.10
N TYR A 2 54.17 27.98 -34.76
CA TYR A 2 53.28 28.97 -34.16
C TYR A 2 52.49 29.63 -35.29
N TYR A 3 51.21 29.33 -35.43
CA TYR A 3 50.33 30.07 -36.34
C TYR A 3 49.79 31.28 -35.57
N ASN A 4 50.47 32.42 -35.70
CA ASN A 4 50.19 33.73 -35.07
C ASN A 4 50.29 33.79 -33.53
N ASN A 5 51.53 33.82 -33.01
CA ASN A 5 52.07 34.44 -31.76
C ASN A 5 51.25 34.55 -30.45
N ASN A 6 50.04 34.05 -30.34
CA ASN A 6 49.17 34.26 -29.16
C ASN A 6 48.59 32.95 -28.60
N ILE A 7 48.65 31.82 -29.32
CA ILE A 7 48.13 30.53 -28.83
C ILE A 7 49.17 29.43 -29.08
N THR A 8 49.60 28.77 -28.01
CA THR A 8 50.51 27.62 -28.08
C THR A 8 49.72 26.31 -28.20
N LEU A 9 50.35 25.26 -28.74
CA LEU A 9 49.77 23.92 -28.78
C LEU A 9 49.37 23.42 -27.37
N GLY A 10 50.14 23.80 -26.35
CA GLY A 10 49.83 23.52 -24.95
C GLY A 10 48.56 24.22 -24.47
N MET A 11 48.34 25.48 -24.85
CA MET A 11 47.09 26.20 -24.54
C MET A 11 45.88 25.50 -25.18
N LEU A 12 46.02 24.97 -26.39
CA LEU A 12 44.96 24.22 -27.07
C LEU A 12 44.66 22.89 -26.38
N LEU A 13 45.69 22.16 -25.95
CA LEU A 13 45.52 20.93 -25.16
C LEU A 13 44.86 21.19 -23.80
N VAL A 14 45.21 22.30 -23.15
CA VAL A 14 44.58 22.72 -21.88
C VAL A 14 43.10 23.06 -22.09
N LEU A 15 42.75 23.80 -23.15
CA LEU A 15 41.36 24.10 -23.49
C LEU A 15 40.57 22.82 -23.81
N PHE A 16 41.17 21.88 -24.53
CA PHE A 16 40.54 20.61 -24.85
C PHE A 16 40.27 19.77 -23.61
N SER A 17 41.28 19.60 -22.74
CA SER A 17 41.10 18.92 -21.44
C SER A 17 40.05 19.61 -20.57
N PHE A 18 40.04 20.94 -20.54
CA PHE A 18 39.04 21.71 -19.82
C PHE A 18 37.63 21.44 -20.35
N THR A 19 37.41 21.42 -21.67
CA THR A 19 36.10 21.09 -22.24
C THR A 19 35.65 19.67 -21.90
N LEU A 20 36.57 18.70 -21.86
CA LEU A 20 36.25 17.32 -21.47
C LEU A 20 35.83 17.25 -19.99
N THR A 21 36.62 17.83 -19.09
CA THR A 21 36.32 17.83 -17.65
C THR A 21 35.07 18.64 -17.32
N PHE A 22 34.84 19.74 -18.02
CA PHE A 22 33.64 20.56 -17.85
C PHE A 22 32.39 19.77 -18.24
N ASN A 23 32.43 19.07 -19.37
CA ASN A 23 31.31 18.24 -19.81
C ASN A 23 30.99 17.13 -18.81
N THR A 24 32.00 16.49 -18.20
CA THR A 24 31.77 15.45 -17.18
C THR A 24 31.15 16.00 -15.88
N ILE A 25 31.56 17.21 -15.46
CA ILE A 25 31.00 17.85 -14.25
C ILE A 25 29.52 18.21 -14.48
N ILE A 26 29.19 18.74 -15.66
CA ILE A 26 27.80 19.05 -16.01
C ILE A 26 26.96 17.77 -16.08
N SER A 27 27.48 16.67 -16.65
CA SER A 27 26.74 15.41 -16.69
C SER A 27 26.49 14.83 -15.31
N ASP A 28 27.46 14.90 -14.39
CA ASP A 28 27.31 14.37 -13.03
C ASP A 28 26.25 15.15 -12.22
N GLU A 29 26.21 16.47 -12.39
CA GLU A 29 25.22 17.31 -11.71
C GLU A 29 23.79 17.10 -12.24
N LEU A 30 23.66 16.84 -13.55
CA LEU A 30 22.38 16.47 -14.16
C LEU A 30 21.91 15.07 -13.73
N ASN A 31 22.83 14.11 -13.60
CA ASN A 31 22.52 12.75 -13.18
C ASN A 31 22.05 12.69 -11.71
N LYS A 32 22.65 13.47 -10.80
CA LYS A 32 22.16 13.60 -9.42
C LYS A 32 20.72 14.09 -9.34
N LYS A 33 20.31 14.96 -10.26
CA LYS A 33 18.94 15.49 -10.30
C LYS A 33 17.89 14.41 -10.61
N SER A 34 18.26 13.37 -11.35
CA SER A 34 17.40 12.18 -11.56
C SER A 34 17.28 11.36 -10.28
N GLU A 35 18.39 11.15 -9.58
CA GLU A 35 18.44 10.40 -8.31
C GLU A 35 17.57 11.07 -7.22
N TYR A 36 17.54 12.42 -7.16
CA TYR A 36 16.65 13.15 -6.26
C TYR A 36 15.16 12.93 -6.56
N VAL A 37 14.78 12.77 -7.84
CA VAL A 37 13.39 12.50 -8.22
C VAL A 37 12.98 11.09 -7.76
N ASP A 38 13.87 10.11 -7.92
CA ASP A 38 13.63 8.71 -7.53
C ASP A 38 13.46 8.57 -6.01
N ILE A 39 14.30 9.26 -5.22
CA ILE A 39 14.19 9.32 -3.76
C ILE A 39 12.85 9.93 -3.31
N ILE A 40 12.34 10.95 -4.01
CA ILE A 40 11.07 11.60 -3.67
C ILE A 40 9.86 10.70 -3.98
N SER A 41 9.90 9.93 -5.07
CA SER A 41 8.85 8.95 -5.39
C SER A 41 8.77 7.83 -4.36
N ASP A 42 9.91 7.27 -3.96
CA ASP A 42 9.96 6.21 -2.94
C ASP A 42 9.47 6.71 -1.59
N HIS A 43 9.81 7.95 -1.23
CA HIS A 43 9.39 8.51 0.05
C HIS A 43 7.87 8.74 0.12
N ARG A 44 7.20 9.03 -1.00
CA ARG A 44 5.73 9.11 -1.10
C ARG A 44 5.10 7.73 -0.98
N ALA A 45 5.62 6.73 -1.70
CA ALA A 45 5.13 5.36 -1.64
C ALA A 45 5.23 4.76 -0.21
N TYR A 46 6.35 5.02 0.48
CA TYR A 46 6.52 4.61 1.89
C TYR A 46 5.51 5.30 2.81
N LYS A 47 5.22 6.58 2.56
CA LYS A 47 4.22 7.32 3.34
C LYS A 47 2.83 6.72 3.15
N ASP A 48 2.46 6.28 1.95
CA ASP A 48 1.15 5.65 1.69
C ASP A 48 1.02 4.27 2.35
N ILE A 49 2.10 3.48 2.42
CA ILE A 49 2.13 2.17 3.10
C ILE A 49 2.04 2.34 4.63
N CYS A 50 2.77 3.30 5.21
CA CYS A 50 2.80 3.52 6.66
C CYS A 50 1.65 4.38 7.20
N PHE A 51 1.01 5.22 6.38
CA PHE A 51 -0.11 6.10 6.76
C PHE A 51 -1.48 5.58 6.30
N ASN A 52 -1.74 4.27 6.36
CA ASN A 52 -3.12 3.80 6.53
C ASN A 52 -3.56 4.07 7.99
N LYS A 53 -3.73 5.36 8.31
CA LYS A 53 -4.16 5.94 9.59
C LYS A 53 -5.46 5.32 10.11
N THR A 54 -6.25 4.76 9.21
CA THR A 54 -7.58 4.18 9.41
C THR A 54 -7.58 2.96 10.34
N GLU A 55 -6.56 2.10 10.33
CA GLU A 55 -6.57 0.89 11.19
C GLU A 55 -6.14 1.17 12.64
N ARG A 56 -5.15 2.04 12.88
CA ARG A 56 -4.64 2.30 14.23
C ARG A 56 -5.59 3.10 15.12
N GLN A 57 -6.50 3.88 14.53
CA GLN A 57 -7.39 4.74 15.31
C GLN A 57 -8.51 3.95 16.03
N TYR A 58 -8.89 2.77 15.54
CA TYR A 58 -9.91 1.91 16.17
C TYR A 58 -9.42 1.22 17.45
N LEU A 59 -8.13 0.87 17.55
CA LEU A 59 -7.58 0.20 18.73
C LEU A 59 -7.48 1.11 19.97
N LYS A 60 -7.60 2.43 19.79
CA LYS A 60 -7.49 3.40 20.88
C LYS A 60 -8.79 3.57 21.66
N ASN A 61 -9.92 3.09 21.12
CA ASN A 61 -11.21 3.13 21.78
C ASN A 61 -11.46 1.80 22.48
N SER A 62 -11.08 1.76 23.76
CA SER A 62 -11.57 0.86 24.82
C SER A 62 -11.76 -0.61 24.44
N VAL A 63 -10.96 -1.51 25.02
CA VAL A 63 -11.40 -2.90 25.19
C VAL A 63 -12.70 -2.86 26.00
N ILE A 64 -13.82 -3.11 25.35
CA ILE A 64 -15.16 -3.06 25.96
C ILE A 64 -15.35 -4.39 26.70
N TYR A 65 -15.47 -4.32 28.03
CA TYR A 65 -15.84 -5.48 28.85
C TYR A 65 -17.38 -5.56 28.90
N GLY A 66 -17.96 -6.52 28.18
CA GLY A 66 -19.42 -6.70 28.08
C GLY A 66 -19.82 -7.93 27.27
N SER A 67 -21.13 -8.22 27.24
CA SER A 67 -21.69 -9.34 26.48
C SER A 67 -21.84 -8.95 25.00
N TYR A 68 -20.83 -9.23 24.18
CA TYR A 68 -20.89 -9.01 22.73
C TYR A 68 -21.60 -10.15 21.97
N LYS A 69 -22.35 -9.79 20.93
CA LYS A 69 -22.87 -10.73 19.92
C LYS A 69 -22.45 -10.24 18.53
N ILE A 70 -22.00 -11.16 17.68
CA ILE A 70 -21.68 -10.83 16.29
C ILE A 70 -22.91 -11.17 15.45
N TYR A 71 -23.49 -10.17 14.78
CA TYR A 71 -24.67 -10.34 13.97
C TYR A 71 -24.37 -10.01 12.50
N PHE A 72 -24.70 -10.97 11.66
CA PHE A 72 -24.71 -10.82 10.21
C PHE A 72 -26.17 -10.79 9.74
N ASP A 73 -26.51 -9.81 8.91
CA ASP A 73 -27.84 -9.61 8.35
C ASP A 73 -27.74 -9.43 6.83
N ASP A 74 -28.31 -10.37 6.08
CA ASP A 74 -28.36 -10.41 4.62
C ASP A 74 -27.04 -9.97 3.98
N ILE A 75 -25.97 -10.68 4.32
CA ILE A 75 -24.62 -10.30 3.89
C ILE A 75 -24.26 -10.88 2.54
N TRP A 76 -23.77 -10.00 1.69
CA TRP A 76 -23.26 -10.31 0.36
C TRP A 76 -21.80 -9.88 0.25
N PHE A 77 -20.96 -10.77 -0.30
CA PHE A 77 -19.55 -10.49 -0.52
C PHE A 77 -19.01 -11.18 -1.79
N LYS A 78 -18.18 -10.43 -2.51
CA LYS A 78 -17.37 -10.89 -3.64
C LYS A 78 -15.96 -10.31 -3.55
N TYR A 79 -14.96 -11.03 -4.05
CA TYR A 79 -13.60 -10.49 -4.11
C TYR A 79 -13.49 -9.40 -5.19
N PRO A 80 -12.55 -8.44 -5.03
CA PRO A 80 -12.19 -7.53 -6.12
C PRO A 80 -11.82 -8.35 -7.35
N ASN A 81 -12.32 -7.95 -8.52
CA ASN A 81 -12.12 -8.64 -9.81
C ASN A 81 -12.82 -10.00 -9.95
N ASN A 82 -13.77 -10.33 -9.07
CA ASN A 82 -14.67 -11.45 -9.28
C ASN A 82 -16.10 -10.95 -9.47
N ASP A 83 -16.79 -11.48 -10.47
CA ASP A 83 -18.19 -11.16 -10.72
C ASP A 83 -19.14 -11.94 -9.82
N ASP A 84 -18.69 -13.12 -9.35
CA ASP A 84 -19.48 -13.99 -8.51
C ASP A 84 -19.39 -13.65 -7.02
N TYR A 85 -20.57 -13.60 -6.38
CA TYR A 85 -20.68 -13.55 -4.94
C TYR A 85 -20.35 -14.91 -4.32
N ILE A 86 -19.37 -14.90 -3.42
CA ILE A 86 -18.92 -16.05 -2.64
C ILE A 86 -19.82 -16.25 -1.42
N ILE A 87 -20.37 -15.16 -0.89
CA ILE A 87 -21.35 -15.17 0.19
C ILE A 87 -22.56 -14.39 -0.31
N ARG A 88 -23.75 -14.98 -0.22
CA ARG A 88 -25.02 -14.43 -0.71
C ARG A 88 -26.07 -14.57 0.40
N GLY A 89 -26.61 -13.45 0.86
CA GLY A 89 -27.67 -13.39 1.88
C GLY A 89 -27.38 -14.17 3.16
N PHE A 90 -26.14 -14.10 3.66
CA PHE A 90 -25.79 -14.79 4.90
C PHE A 90 -26.30 -14.01 6.12
N THR A 91 -27.20 -14.64 6.87
CA THR A 91 -27.74 -14.13 8.14
C THR A 91 -27.44 -15.11 9.26
N CYS A 92 -26.71 -14.66 10.30
CA CYS A 92 -26.39 -15.49 11.45
C CYS A 92 -26.00 -14.65 12.67
N THR A 93 -26.35 -15.14 13.86
CA THR A 93 -25.95 -14.51 15.14
C THR A 93 -25.02 -15.44 15.91
N PHE A 94 -23.81 -14.95 16.19
CA PHE A 94 -22.83 -15.61 17.05
C PHE A 94 -22.88 -15.00 18.45
N SER A 95 -23.46 -15.73 19.39
CA SER A 95 -23.43 -15.40 20.82
C SER A 95 -22.10 -15.81 21.47
N LEU A 96 -21.69 -15.03 22.47
CA LEU A 96 -20.66 -15.39 23.44
C LEU A 96 -20.89 -16.75 24.10
N ASN A 97 -19.79 -17.34 24.58
CA ASN A 97 -19.76 -18.60 25.34
C ASN A 97 -20.36 -19.81 24.60
N LYS A 98 -20.38 -19.77 23.26
CA LYS A 98 -20.78 -20.89 22.40
C LYS A 98 -19.65 -21.26 21.44
N SER A 99 -19.57 -22.54 21.11
CA SER A 99 -18.67 -23.04 20.07
C SER A 99 -19.46 -23.24 18.78
N TYR A 100 -18.92 -22.76 17.67
CA TYR A 100 -19.52 -22.87 16.34
C TYR A 100 -18.58 -23.63 15.41
N VAL A 101 -19.17 -24.45 14.54
CA VAL A 101 -18.44 -25.17 13.49
C VAL A 101 -18.98 -24.72 12.14
N ILE A 102 -18.09 -24.31 11.24
CA ILE A 102 -18.44 -23.92 9.87
C ILE A 102 -18.09 -25.08 8.95
N LEU A 103 -19.11 -25.72 8.35
CA LEU A 103 -18.96 -26.86 7.47
C LEU A 103 -19.30 -26.50 6.02
N GLY A 104 -18.74 -27.25 5.06
CA GLY A 104 -19.06 -27.11 3.64
C GLY A 104 -17.92 -27.57 2.72
N PRO A 105 -18.17 -27.67 1.39
CA PRO A 105 -17.17 -28.11 0.41
C PRO A 105 -16.05 -27.07 0.18
N ASN A 106 -14.91 -27.49 -0.36
CA ASN A 106 -13.82 -26.57 -0.70
C ASN A 106 -14.31 -25.47 -1.64
N GLY A 107 -13.89 -24.22 -1.40
CA GLY A 107 -14.32 -23.06 -2.17
C GLY A 107 -15.66 -22.44 -1.74
N SER A 108 -16.38 -23.00 -0.78
CA SER A 108 -17.70 -22.48 -0.33
C SER A 108 -17.67 -21.16 0.46
N GLY A 109 -16.55 -20.45 0.52
CA GLY A 109 -16.46 -19.16 1.22
C GLY A 109 -16.25 -19.19 2.74
N LYS A 110 -15.95 -20.35 3.36
CA LYS A 110 -15.75 -20.47 4.82
C LYS A 110 -14.65 -19.55 5.36
N SER A 111 -13.46 -19.59 4.76
CA SER A 111 -12.35 -18.73 5.16
C SER A 111 -12.68 -17.25 4.90
N THR A 112 -13.46 -16.97 3.86
CA THR A 112 -13.95 -15.62 3.54
C THR A 112 -14.89 -15.11 4.62
N LEU A 113 -15.80 -15.95 5.13
CA LEU A 113 -16.70 -15.62 6.23
C LEU A 113 -15.94 -15.28 7.52
N ILE A 114 -14.90 -16.06 7.84
CA ILE A 114 -14.02 -15.78 9.00
C ILE A 114 -13.32 -14.43 8.83
N LYS A 115 -12.80 -14.14 7.62
CA LYS A 115 -12.13 -12.87 7.34
C LYS A 115 -13.09 -11.67 7.43
N LEU A 116 -14.36 -11.84 7.05
CA LEU A 116 -15.40 -10.82 7.27
C LEU A 116 -15.69 -10.61 8.76
N MET A 117 -15.79 -11.69 9.55
CA MET A 117 -16.02 -11.64 10.99
C MET A 117 -14.93 -10.86 11.73
N LEU A 118 -13.68 -11.03 11.29
CA LEU A 118 -12.49 -10.33 11.80
C LEU A 118 -12.37 -8.88 11.29
N GLY A 119 -13.26 -8.42 10.42
CA GLY A 119 -13.19 -7.08 9.82
C GLY A 119 -12.08 -6.90 8.78
N LEU A 120 -11.42 -7.97 8.34
CA LEU A 120 -10.34 -7.93 7.33
C LEU A 120 -10.89 -7.63 5.93
N TYR A 121 -12.17 -7.89 5.69
CA TYR A 121 -12.90 -7.44 4.52
C TYR A 121 -14.19 -6.74 4.94
N LYS A 122 -14.65 -5.81 4.10
CA LYS A 122 -15.95 -5.17 4.27
C LYS A 122 -16.98 -5.82 3.35
N PRO A 123 -18.11 -6.30 3.89
CA PRO A 123 -19.22 -6.75 3.07
C PRO A 123 -19.91 -5.59 2.35
N ILE A 124 -20.74 -5.92 1.36
CA ILE A 124 -21.52 -4.92 0.61
C ILE A 124 -22.67 -4.36 1.46
N ASN A 125 -23.27 -5.20 2.31
CA ASN A 125 -24.33 -4.83 3.25
C ASN A 125 -23.77 -4.70 4.68
N ARG A 126 -24.55 -4.12 5.60
CA ARG A 126 -24.10 -3.80 6.97
C ARG A 126 -23.83 -5.06 7.81
N CYS A 127 -22.58 -5.22 8.26
CA CYS A 127 -22.27 -5.98 9.49
C CYS A 127 -22.60 -5.11 10.70
N VAL A 128 -23.41 -5.62 11.63
CA VAL A 128 -23.73 -4.90 12.88
C VAL A 128 -23.16 -5.69 14.06
N TYR A 129 -22.18 -5.10 14.75
CA TYR A 129 -21.74 -5.59 16.06
C TYR A 129 -22.72 -5.04 17.10
N LEU A 130 -23.55 -5.90 17.70
CA LEU A 130 -24.50 -5.50 18.71
C LEU A 130 -23.86 -5.61 20.09
N TYR A 131 -23.90 -4.49 20.81
CA TYR A 131 -23.55 -4.39 22.23
C TYR A 131 -24.84 -4.56 23.04
N GLU A 132 -24.87 -5.52 23.95
CA GLU A 132 -25.83 -5.55 25.06
C GLU A 132 -25.18 -4.99 26.33
#